data_AF-A0A2H0IYE5-F1
#
_entry.id   AF-A0A2H0IYE5-F1
#
_cell.length_a   1.000
_cell.length_b   1.000
_cell.length_c   1.000
_cell.angle_alpha   90.00
_cell.angle_beta   90.00
_cell.angle_gamma   90.00
#
_symmetry.space_group_name_H-M   'P 1'
#
loop_
_entity.id
_entity.type
_entity.pdbx_description
1 polymer ?
#
loop_
_entity_poly.entity_id
_entity_poly.type
_entity_poly.pdbx_seq_one_letter_code
_entity_poly.pdbx_strand_id
1 'polypeptide(L)'
;MKPRVYLETSVFSYLTARDSSSLVGASRQHLTRRWWERRQECELFVSEVVLRECKDGDAQAAARRMQALNAIPLLSLTPQAAELATLLITESIMPAKAAEDALHIANPVIQAKIAAKLGSIGLMLPFICPPEELLGEDDE
;
A
#
# COMPACT_ATOMS: atom_id res chain seq x y z
N MET A 1 -7.26 14.85 14.93
CA MET A 1 -6.81 13.44 15.02
C MET A 1 -5.89 13.18 13.85
N LYS A 2 -4.73 12.52 14.01
CA LYS A 2 -3.85 12.24 12.86
C LYS A 2 -4.53 11.19 11.96
N PRO A 3 -4.50 11.35 10.63
CA PRO A 3 -4.99 10.33 9.71
C PRO A 3 -4.14 9.07 9.84
N ARG A 4 -4.78 7.90 9.78
CA ARG A 4 -4.12 6.60 9.81
C ARG A 4 -3.91 6.14 8.37
N VAL A 5 -2.66 5.88 7.99
CA VAL A 5 -2.28 5.56 6.61
C VAL A 5 -1.59 4.21 6.55
N TYR A 6 -2.08 3.34 5.67
CA TYR A 6 -1.42 2.08 5.33
C TYR A 6 -0.43 2.30 4.17
N LEU A 7 0.78 1.74 4.29
CA LEU A 7 1.81 1.83 3.26
C LEU A 7 2.02 0.49 2.60
N GLU A 8 1.82 0.45 1.28
CA GLU A 8 2.14 -0.72 0.46
C GLU A 8 3.62 -0.76 0.03
N THR A 9 4.07 -1.90 -0.47
CA THR A 9 5.46 -2.14 -0.91
C THR A 9 5.95 -1.13 -1.95
N SER A 10 5.05 -0.64 -2.83
CA SER A 10 5.42 0.28 -3.91
C SER A 10 5.98 1.59 -3.36
N VAL A 11 5.46 2.08 -2.23
CA VAL A 11 5.95 3.29 -1.54
C VAL A 11 7.43 3.15 -1.20
N PHE A 12 7.81 2.04 -0.57
CA PHE A 12 9.21 1.77 -0.22
C PHE A 12 10.10 1.57 -1.45
N SER A 13 9.53 0.96 -2.49
CA SER A 13 10.22 0.74 -3.76
C SER A 13 10.54 2.06 -4.46
N TYR A 14 9.57 2.97 -4.60
CA TYR A 14 9.80 4.28 -5.20
C TYR A 14 10.65 5.19 -4.31
N LEU A 15 10.48 5.12 -2.99
CA LEU A 15 11.25 5.91 -2.03
C LEU A 15 12.75 5.61 -2.12
N THR A 16 13.13 4.33 -2.22
CA THR A 16 14.51 3.86 -2.04
C THR A 16 15.22 3.44 -3.33
N ALA A 17 14.49 3.42 -4.45
CA ALA A 17 15.06 3.15 -5.77
C ALA A 17 15.99 4.29 -6.22
N ARG A 18 16.93 3.91 -7.10
CA ARG A 18 17.72 4.88 -7.87
C ARG A 18 16.78 5.69 -8.76
N ASP A 19 17.18 6.91 -9.09
CA ASP A 19 16.37 7.76 -9.96
C ASP A 19 16.05 7.06 -11.28
N SER A 20 14.77 7.05 -11.61
CA SER A 20 14.27 6.42 -12.82
C SER A 20 14.60 7.29 -14.03
N SER A 21 15.01 6.65 -15.12
CA SER A 21 15.18 7.31 -16.42
C SER A 21 13.86 7.49 -17.19
N SER A 22 12.78 6.85 -16.73
CA SER A 22 11.44 7.02 -17.29
C SER A 22 10.72 8.19 -16.61
N LEU A 23 10.05 9.04 -17.39
CA LEU A 23 9.26 10.15 -16.88
C LEU A 23 8.22 9.68 -15.84
N VAL A 24 7.48 8.61 -16.14
CA VAL A 24 6.47 8.07 -15.23
C VAL A 24 7.09 7.57 -13.93
N GLY A 25 8.23 6.87 -14.03
CA GLY A 25 8.95 6.38 -12.86
C GLY A 25 9.48 7.52 -11.99
N ALA A 26 10.08 8.54 -12.63
CA ALA A 26 10.62 9.70 -11.95
C ALA A 26 9.52 10.52 -11.24
N SER A 27 8.36 10.69 -11.88
CA SER A 27 7.20 11.36 -11.25
C SER A 27 6.73 10.62 -10.00
N ARG A 28 6.55 9.29 -10.06
CA ARG A 28 6.14 8.49 -8.88
C ARG A 28 7.15 8.55 -7.75
N GLN A 29 8.45 8.55 -8.07
CA GLN A 29 9.51 8.73 -7.08
C GLN A 29 9.45 10.11 -6.45
N HIS A 30 9.25 11.15 -7.25
CA HIS A 30 9.12 12.53 -6.76
C HIS A 30 7.93 12.68 -5.80
N LEU A 31 6.74 12.23 -6.20
CA LEU A 31 5.52 12.33 -5.37
C LEU A 31 5.65 11.50 -4.09
N THR A 32 6.17 10.28 -4.18
CA THR A 32 6.45 9.43 -3.00
C THR A 32 7.40 10.13 -2.03
N ARG A 33 8.51 10.72 -2.52
CA ARG A 33 9.49 11.41 -1.67
C ARG A 33 8.90 12.66 -1.03
N ARG A 34 8.16 13.49 -1.77
CA ARG A 34 7.46 14.68 -1.23
C ARG A 34 6.46 14.30 -0.14
N TRP A 35 5.67 13.27 -0.36
CA TRP A 35 4.75 12.79 0.67
C TRP A 35 5.50 12.25 1.90
N TRP A 36 6.59 11.51 1.68
CA TRP A 36 7.38 10.91 2.77
C TRP A 36 7.97 11.94 3.75
N GLU A 37 8.28 13.15 3.28
CA GLU A 37 8.70 14.28 4.12
C GLU A 37 7.62 14.68 5.13
N ARG A 38 6.34 14.60 4.73
CA ARG A 38 5.17 14.94 5.53
C ARG A 38 4.61 13.78 6.35
N ARG A 39 5.21 12.59 6.26
CA ARG A 39 4.67 11.35 6.89
C ARG A 39 4.42 11.44 8.40
N GLN A 40 5.10 12.37 9.10
CA GLN A 40 4.90 12.59 10.53
C GLN A 40 3.52 13.20 10.87
N GLU A 41 2.84 13.77 9.88
CA GLU A 41 1.44 14.24 9.98
C GLU A 41 0.47 13.07 10.12
N CYS A 42 0.88 11.86 9.72
CA CYS A 42 0.08 10.64 9.73
C CYS A 42 0.53 9.66 10.82
N GLU A 43 -0.36 8.73 11.18
CA GLU A 43 -0.01 7.50 11.89
C GLU A 43 0.12 6.38 10.85
N LEU A 44 1.33 5.83 10.71
CA LEU A 44 1.67 4.92 9.62
C LEU A 44 1.55 3.46 10.05
N PHE A 45 1.13 2.59 9.12
CA PHE A 45 1.02 1.15 9.35
C PHE A 45 1.46 0.37 8.10
N VAL A 46 2.02 -0.83 8.30
CA VAL A 46 2.37 -1.78 7.23
C VAL A 46 1.90 -3.18 7.59
N SER A 47 1.82 -4.10 6.63
CA SER A 47 1.50 -5.51 6.88
C SER A 47 2.75 -6.41 6.85
N GLU A 48 2.60 -7.66 7.28
CA GLU A 48 3.65 -8.68 7.17
C GLU A 48 4.03 -8.98 5.72
N VAL A 49 3.09 -8.77 4.81
CA VAL A 49 3.28 -8.96 3.37
C VAL A 49 4.24 -7.90 2.84
N VAL A 50 4.03 -6.63 3.20
CA VAL A 50 4.96 -5.53 2.87
C VAL A 50 6.36 -5.80 3.40
N LEU A 51 6.46 -6.30 4.64
CA LEU A 51 7.74 -6.67 5.25
C LEU A 51 8.45 -7.78 4.44
N ARG A 52 7.71 -8.79 3.99
CA ARG A 52 8.24 -9.90 3.20
C ARG A 52 8.69 -9.44 1.81
N GLU A 53 7.88 -8.66 1.11
CA GLU A 53 8.23 -8.16 -0.23
C GLU A 53 9.38 -7.16 -0.21
N CYS A 54 9.49 -6.35 0.85
CA CYS A 54 10.63 -5.44 1.02
C CYS A 54 11.95 -6.19 1.25
N LYS A 55 11.92 -7.44 1.70
CA LYS A 55 13.12 -8.29 1.86
C LYS A 55 13.52 -9.00 0.58
N ASP A 56 12.61 -9.16 -0.38
CA ASP A 56 12.84 -9.97 -1.57
C ASP A 56 13.64 -9.23 -2.66
N GLY A 57 14.33 -9.95 -3.54
CA GLY A 57 15.12 -9.37 -4.63
C GLY A 57 16.54 -8.96 -4.26
N ASP A 58 17.06 -7.90 -4.89
CA ASP A 58 18.44 -7.43 -4.70
C ASP A 58 18.74 -7.04 -3.25
N ALA A 59 19.84 -7.56 -2.70
CA ALA A 59 20.18 -7.41 -1.29
C ALA A 59 20.38 -5.94 -0.88
N GLN A 60 20.96 -5.10 -1.75
CA GLN A 60 21.15 -3.69 -1.44
C GLN A 60 19.83 -2.92 -1.48
N ALA A 61 18.96 -3.21 -2.45
CA ALA A 61 17.63 -2.63 -2.54
C ALA A 61 16.74 -3.05 -1.36
N ALA A 62 16.78 -4.33 -0.99
CA ALA A 62 16.10 -4.85 0.19
C ALA A 62 16.58 -4.16 1.47
N ALA A 63 17.89 -4.01 1.67
CA ALA A 63 18.45 -3.32 2.83
C ALA A 63 17.94 -1.87 2.94
N ARG A 64 17.88 -1.12 1.84
CA ARG A 64 17.34 0.26 1.84
C ARG A 64 15.85 0.30 2.19
N ARG A 65 15.03 -0.60 1.62
CA ARG A 65 13.59 -0.70 1.96
C ARG A 65 13.38 -1.05 3.42
N MET A 66 14.13 -2.01 3.94
CA MET A 66 14.08 -2.43 5.34
C MET A 66 14.49 -1.30 6.30
N GLN A 67 15.47 -0.48 5.92
CA GLN A 67 15.84 0.70 6.71
C GLN A 67 14.69 1.72 6.79
N ALA A 68 13.97 1.95 5.68
CA ALA A 68 12.80 2.85 5.66
C ALA A 68 11.61 2.31 6.48
N LEU A 69 11.48 0.98 6.58
CA LEU A 69 10.43 0.29 7.36
C LEU A 69 10.64 0.32 8.88
N ASN A 70 11.88 0.49 9.36
CA ASN A 70 12.29 0.17 10.74
C ASN A 70 11.49 0.88 11.86
N ALA A 71 10.81 1.99 11.56
CA ALA A 71 10.04 2.77 12.54
C ALA A 71 8.52 2.68 12.37
N ILE A 72 8.02 1.82 11.47
CA ILE A 72 6.60 1.76 11.14
C ILE A 72 5.97 0.52 11.80
N PRO A 73 4.90 0.68 12.61
CA PRO A 73 4.26 -0.43 13.29
C PRO A 73 3.59 -1.39 12.29
N LEU A 74 3.70 -2.67 12.62
CA LEU A 74 3.07 -3.75 11.90
C LEU A 74 1.60 -3.86 12.31
N LEU A 75 0.71 -3.81 11.32
CA LEU A 75 -0.71 -4.09 11.52
C LEU A 75 -0.91 -5.60 11.53
N SER A 76 -1.28 -6.15 12.68
CA SER A 76 -1.57 -7.57 12.81
C SER A 76 -2.74 -7.94 11.90
N LEU A 77 -2.56 -8.98 11.07
CA LEU A 77 -3.67 -9.56 10.32
C LEU A 77 -4.69 -10.09 11.33
N THR A 78 -5.91 -9.57 11.27
CA THR A 78 -7.01 -10.13 12.07
C THR A 78 -7.57 -11.36 11.36
N PRO A 79 -8.12 -12.34 12.09
CA PRO A 79 -8.80 -13.48 11.48
C PRO A 79 -9.89 -13.06 10.47
N GLN A 80 -10.60 -11.96 10.76
CA GLN A 80 -11.62 -11.39 9.88
C GLN A 80 -11.05 -10.87 8.55
N ALA A 81 -9.84 -10.30 8.57
CA ALA A 81 -9.15 -9.85 7.35
C ALA A 81 -8.70 -11.05 6.49
N ALA A 82 -8.25 -12.14 7.12
CA ALA A 82 -7.90 -13.38 6.42
C ALA A 82 -9.13 -14.08 5.81
N GLU A 83 -10.24 -14.11 6.55
CA GLU A 83 -11.53 -14.62 6.05
C GLU A 83 -12.04 -13.79 4.88
N LEU A 84 -11.93 -12.47 4.96
CA LEU A 84 -12.29 -11.57 3.86
C LEU A 84 -11.42 -11.80 2.62
N ALA A 85 -10.10 -11.89 2.78
CA ALA A 85 -9.20 -12.20 1.67
C ALA A 85 -9.56 -13.53 1.00
N THR A 86 -9.87 -14.55 1.81
CA THR A 86 -10.35 -15.85 1.33
C THR A 86 -11.63 -15.68 0.53
N LEU A 87 -12.64 -14.99 1.07
CA LEU A 87 -13.92 -14.75 0.40
C LEU A 87 -13.75 -14.05 -0.95
N LEU A 88 -12.86 -13.04 -1.04
CA LEU A 88 -12.60 -12.32 -2.29
C LEU A 88 -12.03 -13.23 -3.38
N ILE A 89 -11.22 -14.22 -3.00
CA ILE A 89 -10.67 -15.22 -3.91
C ILE A 89 -11.76 -16.24 -4.31
N THR A 90 -12.51 -16.76 -3.33
CA THR A 90 -13.55 -17.79 -3.59
C THR A 90 -14.67 -17.24 -4.48
N GLU A 91 -15.05 -15.98 -4.29
CA GLU A 91 -16.08 -15.29 -5.08
C GLU A 91 -15.55 -14.84 -6.47
N SER A 92 -14.30 -15.17 -6.82
CA SER A 92 -13.63 -14.74 -8.06
C SER A 92 -13.61 -13.21 -8.27
N ILE A 93 -13.77 -12.44 -7.19
CA ILE A 93 -13.57 -10.98 -7.18
C ILE A 93 -12.08 -10.69 -7.42
N MET A 94 -11.23 -11.60 -6.97
CA MET A 94 -9.80 -11.62 -7.25
C MET A 94 -9.33 -12.97 -7.78
N PRO A 95 -8.41 -12.99 -8.77
CA PRO A 95 -7.78 -14.23 -9.18
C PRO A 95 -6.92 -14.80 -8.05
N ALA A 96 -6.89 -16.13 -7.91
CA ALA A 96 -6.12 -16.81 -6.85
C ALA A 96 -4.61 -16.47 -6.86
N LYS A 97 -4.05 -16.13 -8.03
CA LYS A 97 -2.67 -15.63 -8.17
C LYS A 97 -2.48 -14.21 -7.63
N ALA A 98 -3.54 -13.42 -7.56
CA ALA A 98 -3.56 -12.11 -6.96
C ALA A 98 -3.91 -12.17 -5.48
N ALA A 99 -3.93 -13.33 -4.83
CA ALA A 99 -4.19 -13.44 -3.38
C ALA A 99 -3.13 -12.75 -2.52
N GLU A 100 -1.88 -12.66 -3.00
CA GLU A 100 -0.84 -11.84 -2.36
C GLU A 100 -0.96 -10.38 -2.78
N ASP A 101 -1.26 -10.11 -4.05
CA ASP A 101 -1.61 -8.76 -4.54
C ASP A 101 -2.89 -8.21 -3.90
N ALA A 102 -3.75 -9.07 -3.35
CA ALA A 102 -5.02 -8.80 -2.67
C ALA A 102 -4.84 -7.93 -1.45
N LEU A 103 -3.73 -8.17 -0.76
CA LEU A 103 -3.29 -7.39 0.38
C LEU A 103 -2.80 -6.00 -0.05
N HIS A 104 -2.61 -5.77 -1.34
CA HIS A 104 -2.01 -4.57 -1.95
C HIS A 104 -2.90 -3.82 -2.95
N ILE A 105 -4.18 -4.13 -3.16
CA ILE A 105 -4.86 -3.61 -4.36
C ILE A 105 -5.09 -2.08 -4.37
N ALA A 106 -4.17 -1.41 -5.08
CA ALA A 106 -4.26 -0.09 -5.69
C ALA A 106 -4.90 -0.10 -7.10
N ASN A 107 -5.54 -1.20 -7.53
CA ASN A 107 -6.27 -1.23 -8.81
C ASN A 107 -7.67 -0.63 -8.62
N PRO A 108 -8.01 0.52 -9.22
CA PRO A 108 -9.31 1.18 -9.02
C PRO A 108 -10.51 0.29 -9.36
N VAL A 109 -10.37 -0.60 -10.36
CA VAL A 109 -11.44 -1.51 -10.79
C VAL A 109 -11.68 -2.61 -9.75
N ILE A 110 -10.63 -3.09 -9.10
CA ILE A 110 -10.75 -4.12 -8.08
C ILE A 110 -11.12 -3.48 -6.73
N GLN A 111 -10.58 -2.30 -6.40
CA GLN A 111 -10.98 -1.51 -5.24
C GLN A 111 -12.47 -1.18 -5.25
N ALA A 112 -13.03 -0.73 -6.38
CA ALA A 112 -14.46 -0.44 -6.49
C ALA A 112 -15.33 -1.68 -6.22
N LYS A 113 -14.89 -2.86 -6.69
CA LYS A 113 -15.60 -4.12 -6.46
C LYS A 113 -15.50 -4.59 -5.00
N ILE A 114 -14.32 -4.47 -4.39
CA ILE A 114 -14.12 -4.81 -2.98
C ILE A 114 -14.92 -3.83 -2.10
N ALA A 115 -14.84 -2.52 -2.36
CA ALA A 115 -15.59 -1.49 -1.62
C ALA A 115 -17.12 -1.70 -1.71
N ALA A 116 -17.65 -2.01 -2.90
CA ALA A 116 -19.07 -2.31 -3.06
C ALA A 116 -19.51 -3.56 -2.28
N LYS A 117 -18.70 -4.64 -2.32
CA LYS A 117 -19.00 -5.87 -1.57
C LYS A 117 -18.87 -5.67 -0.06
N LEU A 118 -17.84 -4.95 0.41
CA LEU A 118 -17.64 -4.62 1.82
C LEU A 118 -18.75 -3.72 2.36
N GLY A 119 -19.18 -2.72 1.59
CA GLY A 119 -20.31 -1.86 1.93
C GLY A 119 -21.61 -2.65 2.11
N SER A 120 -21.83 -3.71 1.32
CA SER A 120 -23.00 -4.58 1.46
C SER A 120 -23.05 -5.40 2.75
N ILE A 121 -21.91 -5.53 3.46
CA ILE A 121 -21.79 -6.26 4.74
C ILE A 121 -21.36 -5.34 5.90
N GLY A 122 -21.44 -4.02 5.73
CA GLY A 122 -21.19 -3.04 6.79
C GLY A 122 -19.70 -2.76 7.09
N LEU A 123 -18.79 -3.13 6.19
CA LEU A 123 -17.35 -2.92 6.33
C LEU A 123 -16.86 -1.82 5.37
N MET A 124 -15.88 -1.01 5.78
CA MET A 124 -15.24 0.00 4.94
C MET A 124 -13.82 -0.42 4.56
N LEU A 125 -13.44 -0.22 3.30
CA LEU A 125 -12.10 -0.48 2.79
C LEU A 125 -11.12 0.57 3.38
N PRO A 126 -9.98 0.17 3.96
CA PRO A 126 -8.92 1.12 4.24
C PRO A 126 -8.39 1.67 2.91
N PHE A 127 -8.48 2.99 2.74
CA PHE A 127 -8.03 3.73 1.57
C PHE A 127 -6.58 3.33 1.21
N ILE A 128 -6.37 2.82 -0.01
CA ILE A 128 -5.03 2.63 -0.59
C ILE A 128 -4.80 3.87 -1.45
N CYS A 129 -4.16 4.84 -0.83
CA CYS A 129 -3.95 6.17 -1.36
C CYS A 129 -2.62 6.14 -2.13
N PRO A 130 -2.59 6.15 -3.48
CA PRO A 130 -1.35 6.41 -4.18
C PRO A 130 -0.75 7.76 -3.74
N PRO A 131 0.57 7.98 -3.91
CA PRO A 131 1.21 9.23 -3.53
C PRO A 131 0.53 10.48 -4.11
N GLU A 132 -0.14 10.33 -5.25
CA GLU A 132 -0.91 11.38 -5.93
C GLU A 132 -2.14 11.82 -5.12
N GLU A 133 -2.90 10.88 -4.56
CA GLU A 133 -4.07 11.16 -3.71
C GLU A 133 -3.68 11.61 -2.29
N LEU A 134 -2.46 11.28 -1.85
CA LEU A 134 -1.93 11.65 -0.55
C LEU A 134 -1.44 13.10 -0.46
N LEU A 135 -1.20 13.76 -1.60
CA LEU A 135 -0.77 15.15 -1.63
C LEU A 135 -1.93 16.13 -1.40
N GLY A 136 -3.17 15.65 -1.50
CA GLY A 136 -4.36 16.51 -1.63
C GLY A 136 -4.38 17.15 -3.02
N GLU A 137 -5.57 17.33 -3.59
CA GLU A 137 -5.72 18.41 -4.56
C GLU A 137 -5.41 19.69 -3.77
N ASP A 138 -4.37 20.42 -4.15
CA ASP A 138 -4.23 21.81 -3.74
C ASP A 138 -5.43 22.53 -4.40
N ASP A 139 -6.60 22.43 -3.77
CA ASP A 139 -7.80 23.18 -4.13
C ASP A 139 -7.48 24.67 -3.93
N GLU A 140 -7.12 25.34 -5.03
CA GLU A 140 -7.36 26.78 -5.21
C GLU A 140 -8.79 27.03 -5.67
#